data_AF-A0A9D0TI81-F1
#
_entry.id   AF-A0A9D0TI81-F1
#
_cell.length_a   1.000
_cell.length_b   1.000
_cell.length_c   1.000
_cell.angle_alpha   90.00
_cell.angle_beta   90.00
_cell.angle_gamma   90.00
#
_symmetry.space_group_name_H-M   'P 1'
#
loop_
_entity.id
_entity.type
_entity.pdbx_description
1 polymer ?
#
loop_
_entity_poly.entity_id
_entity_poly.type
_entity_poly.pdbx_seq_one_letter_code
_entity_poly.pdbx_strand_id
1 'polypeptide(L)'
;AKSFLITEAVRGEGGQLKLPDGERFMTRFDERLELAPRDIVARAIDHEMKRLGIDNVYLDISHKPDDFIIQHFPSVYARCLKFGFDMGRDPLPVVPAAHYTCGGVQTDLQARTDLDGLYAIGEVACTGLHGANRMASNSLLECLVFGKAAAEDILSRLDQPTTTCTIKPWDESQVTDSDEQVVVTHNWDELRRFMWDYVGIVRTTKRLERAQHRADLLNREIFEFYSHFKITPDLIELRNLALVADLIIQSALSRKESRGLHFTRDYPEENAALEGMNTILKPATHLNHASLLPEQKTQKTMTE
;
A
#
# COMPACT_ATOMS: atom_id res chain seq x y z
N ALA A 1 11.26 2.41 -16.45
CA ALA A 1 11.95 2.12 -15.18
C ALA A 1 10.95 1.95 -14.02
N LYS A 2 10.05 0.95 -14.05
CA LYS A 2 8.80 0.94 -13.25
C LYS A 2 8.97 0.99 -11.71
N SER A 3 10.17 0.81 -11.15
CA SER A 3 10.41 0.75 -9.70
C SER A 3 11.72 1.40 -9.22
N PHE A 4 12.40 2.19 -10.06
CA PHE A 4 13.65 2.82 -9.64
C PHE A 4 13.38 4.04 -8.75
N LEU A 5 13.94 4.04 -7.54
CA LEU A 5 13.80 5.13 -6.59
C LEU A 5 15.00 6.07 -6.68
N ILE A 6 14.72 7.36 -6.86
CA ILE A 6 15.71 8.42 -6.72
C ILE A 6 15.81 8.81 -5.25
N THR A 7 17.02 8.79 -4.70
CA THR A 7 17.26 9.11 -3.29
C THR A 7 16.86 10.54 -2.96
N GLU A 8 16.27 10.73 -1.77
CA GLU A 8 15.96 12.06 -1.21
C GLU A 8 17.20 12.96 -1.11
N ALA A 9 18.38 12.37 -0.97
CA ALA A 9 19.63 13.12 -0.92
C ALA A 9 19.86 14.00 -2.16
N VAL A 10 19.29 13.66 -3.33
CA VAL A 10 19.36 14.53 -4.51
C VAL A 10 18.69 15.89 -4.25
N ARG A 11 17.54 15.91 -3.56
CA ARG A 11 16.90 17.17 -3.13
C ARG A 11 17.74 17.86 -2.05
N GLY A 12 18.27 17.09 -1.10
CA GLY A 12 19.17 17.58 -0.05
C GLY A 12 20.38 18.35 -0.58
N GLU A 13 20.94 17.90 -1.70
CA GLU A 13 22.09 18.53 -2.36
C GLU A 13 21.70 19.66 -3.35
N GLY A 14 20.43 20.07 -3.36
CA GLY A 14 19.94 21.21 -4.13
C GLY A 14 19.12 20.86 -5.37
N GLY A 15 18.77 19.60 -5.60
CA GLY A 15 17.86 19.19 -6.67
C GLY A 15 16.52 19.93 -6.59
N GLN A 16 16.09 20.51 -7.70
CA GLN A 16 14.92 21.37 -7.81
C GLN A 16 13.74 20.61 -8.43
N LEU A 17 12.53 20.83 -7.93
CA LEU A 17 11.32 20.25 -8.51
C LEU A 17 10.68 21.24 -9.49
N LYS A 18 10.53 20.81 -10.74
CA LYS A 18 10.06 21.63 -11.87
C LYS A 18 8.85 21.02 -12.55
N LEU A 19 8.00 21.89 -13.08
CA LEU A 19 6.92 21.53 -13.99
C LEU A 19 7.46 21.28 -15.42
N PRO A 20 6.66 20.71 -16.34
CA PRO A 20 7.08 20.48 -17.72
C PRO A 20 7.48 21.76 -18.49
N ASP A 21 6.99 22.92 -18.06
CA ASP A 21 7.37 24.23 -18.61
C ASP A 21 8.66 24.80 -17.99
N GLY A 22 9.27 24.09 -17.03
CA GLY A 22 10.47 24.49 -16.31
C GLY A 22 10.22 25.31 -15.03
N GLU A 23 8.97 25.65 -14.70
CA GLU A 23 8.63 26.42 -13.50
C GLU A 23 8.97 25.61 -12.23
N ARG A 24 9.74 26.22 -11.31
CA ARG A 24 9.96 25.65 -9.97
C ARG A 24 8.75 25.94 -9.08
N PHE A 25 7.99 24.90 -8.73
CA PHE A 25 6.67 25.07 -8.11
C PHE A 25 6.66 24.98 -6.58
N MET A 26 7.70 24.42 -5.95
CA MET A 26 7.71 24.24 -4.48
C MET A 26 7.61 25.54 -3.69
N THR A 27 7.99 26.67 -4.29
CA THR A 27 7.83 28.03 -3.73
C THR A 27 6.38 28.38 -3.39
N ARG A 28 5.41 27.73 -4.02
CA ARG A 28 3.97 27.93 -3.75
C ARG A 28 3.46 27.16 -2.53
N PHE A 29 4.21 26.18 -2.03
CA PHE A 29 3.74 25.22 -1.03
C PHE A 29 4.43 25.34 0.32
N ASP A 30 5.75 25.59 0.33
CA ASP A 30 6.53 25.61 1.56
C ASP A 30 7.77 26.50 1.41
N GLU A 31 8.08 27.30 2.43
CA GLU A 31 9.24 28.19 2.46
C GLU A 31 10.58 27.43 2.41
N ARG A 32 10.61 26.17 2.85
CA ARG A 32 11.78 25.27 2.81
C ARG A 32 11.99 24.65 1.43
N LEU A 33 11.08 24.87 0.48
CA LEU A 33 11.17 24.38 -0.89
C LEU A 33 11.32 22.84 -0.93
N GLU A 34 12.25 22.30 -1.72
CA GLU A 34 12.50 20.85 -1.84
C GLU A 34 13.07 20.21 -0.57
N LEU A 35 13.50 21.01 0.41
CA LEU A 35 13.92 20.57 1.74
C LEU A 35 12.76 20.46 2.73
N ALA A 36 11.53 20.77 2.31
CA ALA A 36 10.35 20.48 3.11
C ALA A 36 10.25 18.97 3.43
N PRO A 37 9.57 18.60 4.52
CA PRO A 37 9.25 17.22 4.84
C PRO A 37 8.68 16.42 3.66
N ARG A 38 9.03 15.13 3.58
CA ARG A 38 8.70 14.25 2.44
C ARG A 38 7.22 14.21 2.11
N ASP A 39 6.35 14.25 3.11
CA ASP A 39 4.90 14.28 2.95
C ASP A 39 4.39 15.59 2.33
N ILE A 40 5.01 16.73 2.65
CA ILE A 40 4.70 18.04 2.05
C ILE A 40 5.13 18.04 0.58
N VAL A 41 6.34 17.60 0.29
CA VAL A 41 6.85 17.50 -1.10
C VAL A 41 5.97 16.56 -1.92
N ALA A 42 5.60 15.39 -1.38
CA ALA A 42 4.72 14.44 -2.08
C ALA A 42 3.33 15.05 -2.34
N ARG A 43 2.76 15.78 -1.37
CA ARG A 43 1.48 16.50 -1.54
C ARG A 43 1.55 17.58 -2.62
N ALA A 44 2.64 18.34 -2.67
CA ALA A 44 2.86 19.36 -3.70
C ALA A 44 2.93 18.74 -5.10
N ILE A 45 3.69 17.65 -5.26
CA ILE A 45 3.78 16.92 -6.53
C ILE A 45 2.40 16.37 -6.95
N ASP A 46 1.69 15.68 -6.04
CA ASP A 46 0.34 15.13 -6.30
C ASP A 46 -0.66 16.23 -6.68
N HIS A 47 -0.57 17.39 -6.03
CA HIS A 47 -1.40 18.55 -6.33
C HIS A 47 -1.16 19.05 -7.76
N GLU A 48 0.09 19.29 -8.13
CA GLU A 48 0.42 19.81 -9.47
C GLU A 48 0.07 18.81 -10.58
N MET A 49 0.38 17.53 -10.39
CA MET A 49 0.04 16.47 -11.34
C MET A 49 -1.48 16.42 -11.58
N LYS A 50 -2.28 16.43 -10.52
CA LYS A 50 -3.75 16.40 -10.63
C LYS A 50 -4.35 17.70 -11.16
N ARG A 51 -3.77 18.86 -10.82
CA ARG A 51 -4.24 20.18 -11.26
C ARG A 51 -4.03 20.38 -12.75
N LEU A 52 -2.86 19.98 -13.26
CA LEU A 52 -2.46 20.17 -14.65
C LEU A 52 -2.79 18.98 -15.55
N GLY A 53 -3.12 17.82 -14.97
CA GLY A 53 -3.37 16.60 -15.74
C GLY A 53 -2.11 16.05 -16.42
N ILE A 54 -0.96 16.19 -15.76
CA ILE A 54 0.35 15.75 -16.26
C ILE A 54 0.77 14.43 -15.61
N ASP A 55 1.49 13.61 -16.37
CA ASP A 55 1.89 12.27 -15.93
C ASP A 55 3.06 12.27 -14.94
N ASN A 56 3.90 13.30 -14.97
CA ASN A 56 5.06 13.44 -14.08
C ASN A 56 5.46 14.91 -13.90
N VAL A 57 6.22 15.17 -12.84
CA VAL A 57 7.02 16.39 -12.69
C VAL A 57 8.49 16.06 -12.96
N TYR A 58 9.37 17.03 -12.79
CA TYR A 58 10.80 16.86 -13.06
C TYR A 58 11.64 17.19 -11.83
N LEU A 59 12.67 16.38 -11.58
CA LEU A 59 13.72 16.65 -10.61
C LEU A 59 14.99 17.04 -11.36
N ASP A 60 15.47 18.26 -11.12
CA ASP A 60 16.59 18.84 -11.85
C ASP A 60 17.74 19.22 -10.91
N ILE A 61 18.89 18.59 -11.10
CA ILE A 61 20.15 18.90 -10.42
C ILE A 61 21.25 19.34 -11.41
N SER A 62 20.92 19.57 -12.68
CA SER A 62 21.87 19.93 -13.77
C SER A 62 22.63 21.24 -13.55
N HIS A 63 22.16 22.08 -12.63
CA HIS A 63 22.86 23.30 -12.22
C HIS A 63 24.10 23.02 -11.35
N LYS A 64 24.30 21.78 -10.88
CA LYS A 64 25.50 21.35 -10.16
C LYS A 64 26.54 20.80 -11.14
N PRO A 65 27.86 20.90 -10.84
CA PRO A 65 28.89 20.33 -11.69
C PRO A 65 28.75 18.81 -11.85
N ASP A 66 29.03 18.28 -13.05
CA ASP A 66 28.96 16.84 -13.34
C ASP A 66 29.79 16.00 -12.35
N ASP A 67 31.02 16.43 -12.05
CA ASP A 67 31.90 15.75 -11.09
C ASP A 67 31.27 15.63 -9.70
N PHE A 68 30.54 16.66 -9.26
CA PHE A 68 29.83 16.63 -7.97
C PHE A 68 28.72 15.58 -7.99
N ILE A 69 27.91 15.56 -9.04
CA ILE A 69 26.78 14.63 -9.19
C ILE A 69 27.27 13.18 -9.25
N ILE A 70 28.31 12.92 -10.06
CA ILE A 70 28.89 11.58 -10.23
C ILE A 70 29.52 11.08 -8.92
N GLN A 71 30.20 11.95 -8.17
CA GLN A 71 30.81 11.58 -6.89
C GLN A 71 29.78 11.29 -5.80
N HIS A 72 28.72 12.10 -5.68
CA HIS A 72 27.73 11.95 -4.62
C HIS A 72 26.65 10.89 -4.93
N PHE A 73 26.32 10.71 -6.21
CA PHE A 73 25.23 9.84 -6.65
C PHE A 73 25.64 8.83 -7.74
N PRO A 74 26.77 8.11 -7.61
CA PRO A 74 27.31 7.28 -8.69
C PRO A 74 26.33 6.20 -9.16
N SER A 75 25.61 5.57 -8.23
CA SER A 75 24.62 4.53 -8.54
C SER A 75 23.38 5.08 -9.24
N VAL A 76 22.90 6.25 -8.81
CA VAL A 76 21.73 6.92 -9.41
C VAL A 76 22.09 7.43 -10.80
N TYR A 77 23.24 8.09 -10.95
CA TYR A 77 23.76 8.61 -12.21
C TYR A 77 23.89 7.50 -13.26
N ALA A 78 24.61 6.41 -12.93
CA ALA A 78 24.78 5.27 -13.82
C ALA A 78 23.44 4.62 -14.21
N ARG A 79 22.44 4.65 -13.32
CA ARG A 79 21.11 4.09 -13.60
C ARG A 79 20.28 5.02 -14.49
N CYS A 80 20.31 6.33 -14.27
CA CYS A 80 19.65 7.31 -15.14
C CYS A 80 20.21 7.24 -16.57
N LEU A 81 21.54 7.14 -16.73
CA LEU A 81 22.17 6.99 -18.04
C LEU A 81 21.69 5.75 -18.79
N LYS A 82 21.48 4.62 -18.09
CA LYS A 82 20.90 3.39 -18.71
C LYS A 82 19.47 3.60 -19.22
N PHE A 83 18.76 4.58 -18.71
CA PHE A 83 17.43 4.97 -19.18
C PHE A 83 17.45 6.14 -20.17
N GLY A 84 18.64 6.60 -20.58
CA GLY A 84 18.81 7.69 -21.54
C GLY A 84 18.73 9.10 -20.94
N PHE A 85 18.92 9.24 -19.62
CA PHE A 85 18.93 10.54 -18.93
C PHE A 85 20.31 10.82 -18.33
N ASP A 86 20.91 11.95 -18.69
CA ASP A 86 22.13 12.46 -18.05
C ASP A 86 21.74 13.45 -16.95
N MET A 87 21.90 13.08 -15.67
CA MET A 87 21.46 13.92 -14.54
C MET A 87 22.16 15.30 -14.48
N GLY A 88 23.33 15.43 -15.11
CA GLY A 88 24.06 16.70 -15.18
C GLY A 88 23.51 17.67 -16.22
N ARG A 89 22.60 17.21 -17.08
CA ARG A 89 22.10 17.99 -18.24
C ARG A 89 20.58 17.95 -18.36
N ASP A 90 19.99 16.82 -18.04
CA ASP A 90 18.59 16.51 -18.25
C ASP A 90 17.81 16.53 -16.92
N PRO A 91 16.65 17.22 -16.88
CA PRO A 91 15.71 17.06 -15.79
C PRO A 91 15.13 15.63 -15.79
N LEU A 92 15.07 15.00 -14.61
CA LEU A 92 14.62 13.61 -14.46
C LEU A 92 13.10 13.55 -14.24
N PRO A 93 12.34 12.79 -15.04
CA PRO A 93 10.90 12.63 -14.79
C PRO A 93 10.69 11.84 -13.50
N VAL A 94 9.89 12.39 -12.58
CA VAL A 94 9.59 11.78 -11.28
C VAL A 94 8.11 11.84 -10.96
N VAL A 95 7.64 10.81 -10.27
CA VAL A 95 6.31 10.72 -9.67
C VAL A 95 6.47 10.24 -8.22
N PRO A 96 5.55 10.60 -7.31
CA PRO A 96 5.48 9.94 -6.02
C PRO A 96 5.22 8.44 -6.22
N ALA A 97 5.59 7.62 -5.24
CA ALA A 97 5.26 6.21 -5.25
C ALA A 97 4.92 5.74 -3.83
N ALA A 98 3.96 4.83 -3.72
CA ALA A 98 3.75 4.10 -2.48
C ALA A 98 5.04 3.34 -2.13
N HIS A 99 5.46 3.43 -0.86
CA HIS A 99 6.81 3.04 -0.46
C HIS A 99 6.88 2.23 0.83
N TYR A 100 5.96 2.47 1.76
CA TYR A 100 5.94 1.74 3.03
C TYR A 100 4.53 1.71 3.63
N THR A 101 4.18 0.63 4.31
CA THR A 101 2.93 0.48 5.05
C THR A 101 3.18 0.59 6.56
N CYS A 102 2.72 1.67 7.20
CA CYS A 102 2.86 1.83 8.66
C CYS A 102 1.81 1.05 9.47
N GLY A 103 0.68 0.70 8.83
CA GLY A 103 -0.32 -0.19 9.41
C GLY A 103 0.02 -1.66 9.15
N GLY A 104 -0.89 -2.56 9.48
CA GLY A 104 -0.67 -3.99 9.31
C GLY A 104 -1.50 -4.81 10.29
N VAL A 105 -1.13 -6.08 10.44
CA VAL A 105 -1.70 -7.00 11.42
C VAL A 105 -1.32 -6.51 12.82
N GLN A 106 -2.31 -6.26 13.68
CA GLN A 106 -2.04 -5.81 15.04
C GLN A 106 -1.28 -6.87 15.82
N THR A 107 -0.21 -6.45 16.50
CA THR A 107 0.57 -7.34 17.36
C THR A 107 0.77 -6.76 18.75
N ASP A 108 1.04 -7.63 19.72
CA ASP A 108 1.59 -7.23 21.01
C ASP A 108 3.13 -7.08 20.97
N LEU A 109 3.74 -6.84 22.14
CA LEU A 109 5.20 -6.66 22.28
C LEU A 109 6.00 -7.96 22.12
N GLN A 110 5.33 -9.11 22.05
CA GLN A 110 5.93 -10.41 21.72
C GLN A 110 5.71 -10.77 20.24
N ALA A 111 5.24 -9.81 19.43
CA ALA A 111 4.87 -9.98 18.02
C ALA A 111 3.70 -10.95 17.77
N ARG A 112 2.93 -11.30 18.80
CA ARG A 112 1.77 -12.18 18.67
C ARG A 112 0.60 -11.43 18.06
N THR A 113 -0.10 -12.07 17.15
CA THR A 113 -1.38 -11.59 16.63
C THR A 113 -2.51 -11.92 17.62
N ASP A 114 -3.75 -11.59 17.27
CA ASP A 114 -4.94 -12.02 18.00
C ASP A 114 -5.28 -13.51 17.79
N LEU A 115 -4.58 -14.20 16.88
CA LEU A 115 -4.63 -15.65 16.70
C LEU A 115 -3.46 -16.33 17.40
N ASP A 116 -3.76 -17.27 18.29
CA ASP A 116 -2.74 -18.02 19.02
C ASP A 116 -1.85 -18.84 18.06
N GLY A 117 -0.55 -18.83 18.33
CA GLY A 117 0.46 -19.47 17.48
C GLY A 117 0.79 -18.73 16.18
N LEU A 118 0.13 -17.60 15.88
CA LEU A 118 0.42 -16.77 14.72
C LEU A 118 1.11 -15.46 15.14
N TYR A 119 2.23 -15.18 14.49
CA TYR A 119 3.07 -14.00 14.73
C TYR A 119 3.15 -13.14 13.46
N ALA A 120 3.36 -11.83 13.63
CA ALA A 120 3.63 -10.91 12.54
C ALA A 120 4.77 -9.97 12.91
N ILE A 121 5.76 -9.81 12.02
CA ILE A 121 6.95 -8.97 12.26
C ILE A 121 7.29 -8.15 11.03
N GLY A 122 7.94 -7.01 11.22
CA GLY A 122 8.34 -6.11 10.13
C GLY A 122 7.13 -5.39 9.51
N GLU A 123 7.21 -5.07 8.21
CA GLU A 123 6.24 -4.19 7.54
C GLU A 123 4.80 -4.74 7.48
N VAL A 124 4.60 -6.05 7.65
CA VAL A 124 3.25 -6.64 7.70
C VAL A 124 2.56 -6.38 9.05
N ALA A 125 3.30 -6.00 10.09
CA ALA A 125 2.80 -5.83 11.44
C ALA A 125 2.50 -4.36 11.77
N CYS A 126 1.45 -4.15 12.57
CA CYS A 126 1.16 -2.90 13.24
C CYS A 126 1.58 -3.04 14.71
N THR A 127 2.85 -2.72 14.98
CA THR A 127 3.44 -2.77 16.33
C THR A 127 3.14 -1.52 17.17
N GLY A 128 2.69 -0.44 16.51
CA GLY A 128 2.54 0.90 17.08
C GLY A 128 3.79 1.78 16.98
N LEU A 129 4.97 1.24 16.63
CA LEU A 129 6.22 2.01 16.59
C LEU A 129 6.18 3.20 15.63
N HIS A 130 5.57 3.03 14.45
CA HIS A 130 5.55 4.08 13.41
C HIS A 130 4.42 5.09 13.59
N GLY A 131 3.40 4.80 14.39
CA GLY A 131 2.20 5.64 14.51
C GLY A 131 1.65 6.09 13.15
N ALA A 132 1.42 7.40 13.00
CA ALA A 132 0.86 7.98 11.78
C ALA A 132 1.90 8.30 10.69
N ASN A 133 3.21 8.19 10.96
CA ASN A 133 4.26 8.42 9.96
C ASN A 133 5.59 7.76 10.37
N ARG A 134 6.25 7.08 9.43
CA ARG A 134 7.49 6.36 9.70
C ARG A 134 8.70 7.30 9.65
N MET A 135 9.52 7.28 10.69
CA MET A 135 10.88 7.84 10.66
C MET A 135 11.84 6.91 9.89
N ALA A 136 12.77 7.52 9.13
CA ALA A 136 13.76 6.77 8.38
C ALA A 136 14.60 5.83 9.29
N SER A 137 15.09 4.72 8.73
CA SER A 137 15.93 3.71 9.39
C SER A 137 15.27 2.86 10.49
N ASN A 138 14.07 3.20 10.96
CA ASN A 138 13.40 2.43 12.02
C ASN A 138 12.83 1.08 11.55
N SER A 139 12.48 0.93 10.26
CA SER A 139 11.83 -0.31 9.77
C SER A 139 12.72 -1.55 9.89
N LEU A 140 14.04 -1.41 9.69
CA LEU A 140 14.96 -2.54 9.86
C LEU A 140 15.12 -2.90 11.34
N LEU A 141 15.24 -1.88 12.21
CA LEU A 141 15.36 -2.07 13.65
C LEU A 141 14.11 -2.72 14.24
N GLU A 142 12.92 -2.30 13.80
CA GLU A 142 11.65 -2.91 14.18
C GLU A 142 11.66 -4.41 13.88
N CYS A 143 12.01 -4.80 12.64
CA CYS A 143 12.04 -6.20 12.24
C CYS A 143 13.00 -7.03 13.09
N LEU A 144 14.19 -6.49 13.43
CA LEU A 144 15.17 -7.20 14.25
C LEU A 144 14.71 -7.35 15.70
N VAL A 145 14.16 -6.29 16.29
CA VAL A 145 13.69 -6.30 17.68
C VAL A 145 12.48 -7.23 17.85
N PHE A 146 11.46 -7.08 17.02
CA PHE A 146 10.27 -7.94 17.09
C PHE A 146 10.56 -9.37 16.64
N GLY A 147 11.49 -9.59 15.69
CA GLY A 147 11.95 -10.93 15.32
C GLY A 147 12.62 -11.66 16.50
N LYS A 148 13.43 -10.95 17.28
CA LYS A 148 14.02 -11.51 18.51
C LYS A 148 12.94 -11.82 19.56
N ALA A 149 12.02 -10.89 19.81
CA ALA A 149 10.94 -11.10 20.77
C ALA A 149 10.03 -12.27 20.39
N ALA A 150 9.67 -12.38 19.11
CA ALA A 150 8.90 -13.50 18.57
C ALA A 150 9.63 -14.82 18.79
N ALA A 151 10.94 -14.89 18.47
CA ALA A 151 11.73 -16.10 18.65
C ALA A 151 11.80 -16.54 20.11
N GLU A 152 12.00 -15.60 21.05
CA GLU A 152 12.01 -15.88 22.49
C GLU A 152 10.66 -16.41 22.98
N ASP A 153 9.54 -15.80 22.56
CA ASP A 153 8.19 -16.27 22.90
C ASP A 153 7.89 -17.65 22.30
N ILE A 154 8.18 -17.86 21.00
CA ILE A 154 8.01 -19.15 20.33
C ILE A 154 8.77 -20.25 21.07
N LEU A 155 10.06 -20.05 21.35
CA LEU A 155 10.89 -21.04 22.05
C LEU A 155 10.37 -21.38 23.44
N SER A 156 9.83 -20.39 24.17
CA SER A 156 9.24 -20.62 25.50
C SER A 156 7.94 -21.43 25.48
N ARG A 157 7.30 -21.53 24.30
CA ARG A 157 5.99 -22.17 24.12
C ARG A 157 6.05 -23.47 23.31
N LEU A 158 7.21 -23.87 22.80
CA LEU A 158 7.36 -25.08 21.97
C LEU A 158 6.85 -26.36 22.65
N ASP A 159 7.05 -26.47 23.96
CA ASP A 159 6.64 -27.64 24.74
C ASP A 159 5.17 -27.58 25.19
N GLN A 160 4.44 -26.50 24.83
CA GLN A 160 3.01 -26.40 25.15
C GLN A 160 2.21 -27.41 24.32
N PRO A 161 1.24 -28.09 24.92
CA PRO A 161 0.41 -29.05 24.20
C PRO A 161 -0.37 -28.32 23.10
N THR A 162 -0.11 -28.71 21.85
CA THR A 162 -0.82 -28.19 20.68
C THR A 162 -2.13 -28.96 20.47
N THR A 163 -3.17 -28.25 20.03
CA THR A 163 -4.39 -28.88 19.56
C THR A 163 -4.08 -29.60 18.26
N THR A 164 -4.21 -30.93 18.27
CA THR A 164 -4.09 -31.72 17.04
C THR A 164 -5.37 -31.53 16.22
N CYS A 165 -5.23 -30.91 15.05
CA CYS A 165 -6.29 -30.79 14.07
C CYS A 165 -5.87 -31.53 12.80
N THR A 166 -6.79 -32.32 12.23
CA THR A 166 -6.55 -32.92 10.92
C THR A 166 -6.84 -31.88 9.85
N ILE A 167 -5.79 -31.40 9.18
CA ILE A 167 -5.91 -30.48 8.05
C ILE A 167 -6.38 -31.27 6.82
N LYS A 168 -7.53 -30.91 6.27
CA LYS A 168 -8.01 -31.50 5.00
C LYS A 168 -7.17 -30.99 3.84
N PRO A 169 -6.85 -31.83 2.83
CA PRO A 169 -6.24 -31.33 1.60
C PRO A 169 -7.18 -30.34 0.91
N TRP A 170 -6.59 -29.46 0.12
CA TRP A 170 -7.36 -28.56 -0.75
C TRP A 170 -8.20 -29.39 -1.74
N ASP A 171 -9.49 -29.07 -1.86
CA ASP A 171 -10.42 -29.72 -2.78
C ASP A 171 -10.68 -28.82 -3.98
N GLU A 172 -10.21 -29.24 -5.14
CA GLU A 172 -10.44 -28.58 -6.43
C GLU A 172 -11.40 -29.36 -7.35
N SER A 173 -12.09 -30.37 -6.83
CA SER A 173 -12.91 -31.28 -7.64
C SER A 173 -14.18 -30.63 -8.23
N GLN A 174 -14.64 -29.52 -7.64
CA GLN A 174 -15.87 -28.82 -8.02
C GLN A 174 -15.63 -27.52 -8.80
N VAL A 175 -14.39 -27.24 -9.19
CA VAL A 175 -14.02 -26.03 -9.94
C VAL A 175 -13.54 -26.37 -11.35
N THR A 176 -13.70 -25.41 -12.26
CA THR A 176 -13.34 -25.55 -13.68
C THR A 176 -12.06 -24.77 -14.02
N ASP A 177 -11.41 -25.13 -15.13
CA ASP A 177 -10.33 -24.30 -15.67
C ASP A 177 -10.91 -22.99 -16.20
N SER A 178 -10.28 -21.87 -15.84
CA SER A 178 -10.70 -20.54 -16.28
C SER A 178 -10.06 -20.18 -17.61
N ASP A 179 -10.87 -19.90 -18.63
CA ASP A 179 -10.44 -19.28 -19.89
C ASP A 179 -10.29 -17.74 -19.76
N GLU A 180 -10.52 -17.18 -18.57
CA GLU A 180 -10.72 -15.74 -18.34
C GLU A 180 -9.58 -15.06 -17.56
N GLN A 181 -8.32 -15.44 -17.81
CA GLN A 181 -7.15 -14.75 -17.23
C GLN A 181 -7.12 -13.23 -17.54
N VAL A 182 -7.76 -12.83 -18.64
CA VAL A 182 -7.93 -11.43 -19.03
C VAL A 182 -8.72 -10.65 -17.97
N VAL A 183 -9.74 -11.25 -17.36
CA VAL A 183 -10.57 -10.60 -16.32
C VAL A 183 -9.74 -10.31 -15.08
N VAL A 184 -8.91 -11.27 -14.65
CA VAL A 184 -7.99 -11.09 -13.51
C VAL A 184 -7.04 -9.91 -13.76
N THR A 185 -6.48 -9.82 -14.97
CA THR A 185 -5.57 -8.73 -15.35
C THR A 185 -6.28 -7.37 -15.34
N HIS A 186 -7.49 -7.28 -15.91
CA HIS A 186 -8.28 -6.05 -15.90
C HIS A 186 -8.65 -5.59 -14.48
N ASN A 187 -9.08 -6.52 -13.63
CA ASN A 187 -9.45 -6.22 -12.24
C ASN A 187 -8.23 -5.77 -11.42
N TRP A 188 -7.05 -6.32 -11.70
CA TRP A 188 -5.79 -5.89 -11.10
C TRP A 188 -5.42 -4.45 -11.49
N ASP A 189 -5.54 -4.11 -12.77
CA ASP A 189 -5.28 -2.75 -13.27
C ASP A 189 -6.31 -1.74 -12.74
N GLU A 190 -7.59 -2.11 -12.70
CA GLU A 190 -8.66 -1.28 -12.13
C GLU A 190 -8.39 -0.96 -10.67
N LEU A 191 -8.08 -1.99 -9.86
CA LEU A 191 -7.79 -1.86 -8.43
C LEU A 191 -6.67 -0.85 -8.17
N ARG A 192 -5.54 -1.01 -8.86
CA ARG A 192 -4.39 -0.12 -8.69
C ARG A 192 -4.72 1.31 -9.11
N ARG A 193 -5.47 1.48 -10.19
CA ARG A 193 -5.83 2.80 -10.71
C ARG A 193 -6.72 3.57 -9.74
N PHE A 194 -7.80 2.96 -9.22
CA PHE A 194 -8.64 3.70 -8.28
C PHE A 194 -7.97 3.90 -6.92
N MET A 195 -7.11 2.98 -6.46
CA MET A 195 -6.34 3.18 -5.23
C MET A 195 -5.41 4.39 -5.35
N TRP A 196 -4.77 4.56 -6.51
CA TRP A 196 -3.97 5.74 -6.82
C TRP A 196 -4.81 7.03 -6.85
N ASP A 197 -5.92 7.02 -7.59
CA ASP A 197 -6.73 8.21 -7.84
C ASP A 197 -7.52 8.68 -6.62
N TYR A 198 -8.01 7.74 -5.81
CA TYR A 198 -8.98 8.01 -4.73
C TYR A 198 -8.44 7.84 -3.32
N VAL A 199 -7.43 6.98 -3.13
CA VAL A 199 -6.89 6.58 -1.81
C VAL A 199 -5.40 6.97 -1.66
N GLY A 200 -4.88 7.74 -2.62
CA GLY A 200 -3.51 8.23 -2.66
C GLY A 200 -3.18 9.30 -1.62
N ILE A 201 -2.30 10.24 -2.00
CA ILE A 201 -1.68 11.21 -1.10
C ILE A 201 -2.71 12.21 -0.54
N VAL A 202 -3.56 12.79 -1.41
CA VAL A 202 -4.62 13.71 -1.00
C VAL A 202 -6.00 13.08 -1.17
N ARG A 203 -6.72 12.93 -0.05
CA ARG A 203 -8.00 12.24 0.04
C ARG A 203 -9.16 13.19 0.25
N THR A 204 -10.36 12.70 -0.07
CA THR A 204 -11.64 13.28 0.35
C THR A 204 -12.61 12.13 0.62
N THR A 205 -13.57 12.34 1.51
CA THR A 205 -14.66 11.41 1.83
C THR A 205 -15.35 10.93 0.56
N LYS A 206 -15.69 11.84 -0.34
CA LYS A 206 -16.33 11.50 -1.63
C LYS A 206 -15.45 10.62 -2.53
N ARG A 207 -14.12 10.77 -2.51
CA ARG A 207 -13.20 9.90 -3.25
C ARG A 207 -13.12 8.52 -2.59
N LEU A 208 -12.98 8.48 -1.27
CA LEU A 208 -12.92 7.24 -0.50
C LEU A 208 -14.20 6.41 -0.64
N GLU A 209 -15.39 7.04 -0.58
CA GLU A 209 -16.67 6.38 -0.84
C GLU A 209 -16.73 5.79 -2.26
N ARG A 210 -16.21 6.50 -3.27
CA ARG A 210 -16.13 5.98 -4.64
C ARG A 210 -15.17 4.80 -4.79
N ALA A 211 -14.09 4.78 -4.00
CA ALA A 211 -13.18 3.65 -3.93
C ALA A 211 -13.86 2.45 -3.26
N GLN A 212 -14.58 2.67 -2.16
CA GLN A 212 -15.32 1.63 -1.44
C GLN A 212 -16.32 0.92 -2.36
N HIS A 213 -17.17 1.68 -3.09
CA HIS A 213 -18.14 1.07 -4.01
C HIS A 213 -17.49 0.19 -5.09
N ARG A 214 -16.29 0.55 -5.56
CA ARG A 214 -15.53 -0.26 -6.54
C ARG A 214 -14.90 -1.49 -5.90
N ALA A 215 -14.29 -1.32 -4.73
CA ALA A 215 -13.74 -2.43 -3.96
C ALA A 215 -14.84 -3.47 -3.62
N ASP A 216 -16.03 -3.02 -3.25
CA ASP A 216 -17.18 -3.90 -2.98
C ASP A 216 -17.60 -4.70 -4.21
N LEU A 217 -17.62 -4.08 -5.40
CA LEU A 217 -17.94 -4.75 -6.66
C LEU A 217 -16.86 -5.80 -7.00
N LEU A 218 -15.59 -5.39 -7.00
CA LEU A 218 -14.47 -6.29 -7.28
C LEU A 218 -14.41 -7.47 -6.31
N ASN A 219 -14.63 -7.24 -5.01
CA ASN A 219 -14.63 -8.31 -4.02
C ASN A 219 -15.74 -9.34 -4.28
N ARG A 220 -16.91 -8.92 -4.78
CA ARG A 220 -17.99 -9.85 -5.16
C ARG A 220 -17.62 -10.67 -6.38
N GLU A 221 -17.10 -10.02 -7.42
CA GLU A 221 -16.64 -10.70 -8.64
C GLU A 221 -15.52 -11.69 -8.31
N ILE A 222 -14.49 -11.27 -7.58
CA ILE A 222 -13.38 -12.14 -7.16
C ILE A 222 -13.89 -13.33 -6.36
N PHE A 223 -14.86 -13.14 -5.46
CA PHE A 223 -15.44 -14.24 -4.69
C PHE A 223 -16.16 -15.25 -5.60
N GLU A 224 -16.96 -14.77 -6.56
CA GLU A 224 -17.63 -15.61 -7.56
C GLU A 224 -16.63 -16.37 -8.43
N PHE A 225 -15.55 -15.72 -8.87
CA PHE A 225 -14.48 -16.39 -9.60
C PHE A 225 -13.78 -17.46 -8.75
N TYR A 226 -13.43 -17.11 -7.52
CA TYR A 226 -12.75 -18.01 -6.59
C TYR A 226 -13.57 -19.25 -6.23
N SER A 227 -14.90 -19.17 -6.23
CA SER A 227 -15.78 -20.30 -5.93
C SER A 227 -15.97 -21.29 -7.08
N HIS A 228 -15.76 -20.87 -8.34
CA HIS A 228 -16.08 -21.68 -9.52
C HIS A 228 -14.87 -22.11 -10.35
N PHE A 229 -13.71 -21.47 -10.17
CA PHE A 229 -12.54 -21.70 -10.99
C PHE A 229 -11.33 -22.18 -10.17
N LYS A 230 -10.43 -22.91 -10.85
CA LYS A 230 -9.16 -23.31 -10.26
C LYS A 230 -8.33 -22.10 -9.84
N ILE A 231 -7.65 -22.27 -8.72
CA ILE A 231 -6.81 -21.21 -8.15
C ILE A 231 -5.55 -21.05 -8.98
N THR A 232 -5.25 -19.81 -9.34
CA THR A 232 -3.98 -19.40 -9.92
C THR A 232 -3.26 -18.41 -8.99
N PRO A 233 -1.93 -18.27 -9.09
CA PRO A 233 -1.19 -17.25 -8.33
C PRO A 233 -1.77 -15.83 -8.51
N ASP A 234 -2.11 -15.46 -9.75
CA ASP A 234 -2.65 -14.14 -10.08
C ASP A 234 -4.01 -13.89 -9.42
N LEU A 235 -4.87 -14.91 -9.35
CA LEU A 235 -6.17 -14.81 -8.67
C LEU A 235 -6.00 -14.63 -7.16
N ILE A 236 -5.05 -15.33 -6.54
CA ILE A 236 -4.73 -15.16 -5.12
C ILE A 236 -4.16 -13.76 -4.85
N GLU A 237 -3.27 -13.28 -5.70
CA GLU A 237 -2.72 -11.92 -5.58
C GLU A 237 -3.84 -10.88 -5.69
N LEU A 238 -4.70 -10.97 -6.71
CA LEU A 238 -5.84 -10.07 -6.88
C LEU A 238 -6.76 -10.07 -5.66
N ARG A 239 -7.09 -11.26 -5.14
CA ARG A 239 -7.92 -11.41 -3.93
C ARG A 239 -7.28 -10.75 -2.72
N ASN A 240 -5.99 -10.97 -2.50
CA ASN A 240 -5.26 -10.38 -1.38
C ASN A 240 -5.17 -8.86 -1.52
N LEU A 241 -4.89 -8.35 -2.71
CA LEU A 241 -4.85 -6.91 -2.98
C LEU A 241 -6.22 -6.26 -2.76
N ALA A 242 -7.30 -6.88 -3.24
CA ALA A 242 -8.66 -6.34 -3.08
C ALA A 242 -9.09 -6.30 -1.60
N LEU A 243 -8.76 -7.35 -0.84
CA LEU A 243 -8.99 -7.38 0.61
C LEU A 243 -8.21 -6.28 1.34
N VAL A 244 -6.91 -6.16 1.07
CA VAL A 244 -6.07 -5.14 1.74
C VAL A 244 -6.49 -3.73 1.32
N ALA A 245 -6.85 -3.51 0.06
CA ALA A 245 -7.37 -2.24 -0.42
C ALA A 245 -8.66 -1.84 0.31
N ASP A 246 -9.60 -2.78 0.46
CA ASP A 246 -10.83 -2.57 1.22
C ASP A 246 -10.53 -2.16 2.68
N LEU A 247 -9.63 -2.88 3.36
CA LEU A 247 -9.20 -2.52 4.72
C LEU A 247 -8.57 -1.11 4.79
N ILE A 248 -7.75 -0.73 3.81
CA ILE A 248 -7.17 0.62 3.73
C ILE A 248 -8.26 1.68 3.55
N ILE A 249 -9.25 1.43 2.68
CA ILE A 249 -10.35 2.37 2.41
C ILE A 249 -11.22 2.53 3.65
N GLN A 250 -11.62 1.44 4.30
CA GLN A 250 -12.39 1.48 5.54
C GLN A 250 -11.64 2.22 6.64
N SER A 251 -10.34 1.94 6.80
CA SER A 251 -9.49 2.64 7.75
C SER A 251 -9.46 4.15 7.47
N ALA A 252 -9.26 4.54 6.21
CA ALA A 252 -9.25 5.93 5.80
C ALA A 252 -10.63 6.61 5.96
N LEU A 253 -11.73 5.92 5.65
CA LEU A 253 -13.08 6.46 5.84
C LEU A 253 -13.42 6.70 7.30
N SER A 254 -12.96 5.83 8.21
CA SER A 254 -13.21 5.97 9.65
C SER A 254 -12.44 7.13 10.29
N ARG A 255 -11.29 7.53 9.73
CA ARG A 255 -10.43 8.59 10.27
C ARG A 255 -10.92 9.97 9.82
N LYS A 256 -11.54 10.72 10.73
CA LYS A 256 -12.10 12.07 10.47
C LYS A 256 -11.17 13.19 10.95
N GLU A 257 -9.91 13.15 10.51
CA GLU A 257 -8.88 14.17 10.76
C GLU A 257 -7.75 14.02 9.72
N SER A 258 -6.82 14.96 9.67
CA SER A 258 -5.55 14.79 8.96
C SER A 258 -4.40 14.68 9.94
N ARG A 259 -3.66 13.56 9.88
CA ARG A 259 -2.53 13.28 10.79
C ARG A 259 -1.50 12.42 10.07
N GLY A 260 -0.24 12.86 10.08
CA GLY A 260 0.87 12.15 9.44
C GLY A 260 0.59 11.83 7.96
N LEU A 261 0.63 10.55 7.59
CA LEU A 261 0.41 10.08 6.21
C LEU A 261 -1.07 10.06 5.78
N HIS A 262 -2.02 10.18 6.72
CA HIS A 262 -3.42 10.34 6.38
C HIS A 262 -3.73 11.82 6.23
N PHE A 263 -3.94 12.28 4.99
CA PHE A 263 -4.34 13.65 4.70
C PHE A 263 -5.65 13.69 3.90
N THR A 264 -6.69 14.24 4.51
CA THR A 264 -8.02 14.40 3.93
C THR A 264 -8.43 15.86 3.93
N ARG A 265 -8.88 16.38 2.78
CA ARG A 265 -9.25 17.80 2.67
C ARG A 265 -10.52 18.17 3.43
N ASP A 266 -11.38 17.18 3.70
CA ASP A 266 -12.64 17.42 4.41
C ASP A 266 -12.41 17.63 5.92
N TYR A 267 -11.29 17.12 6.44
CA TYR A 267 -10.87 17.25 7.84
C TYR A 267 -9.37 17.60 7.87
N PRO A 268 -9.00 18.86 7.59
CA PRO A 268 -7.60 19.24 7.39
C PRO A 268 -6.79 19.32 8.68
N GLU A 269 -7.46 19.46 9.83
CA GLU A 269 -6.82 19.59 11.14
C GLU A 269 -6.70 18.24 11.86
N GLU A 270 -5.76 18.19 12.80
CA GLU A 270 -5.67 17.10 13.77
C GLU A 270 -6.83 17.17 14.78
N ASN A 271 -7.34 16.00 15.18
CA ASN A 271 -8.38 15.88 16.18
C ASN A 271 -7.76 15.37 17.50
N ALA A 272 -7.78 16.21 18.53
CA ALA A 272 -7.23 15.86 19.85
C ALA A 272 -7.87 14.61 20.48
N ALA A 273 -9.14 14.34 20.20
CA ALA A 273 -9.83 13.15 20.72
C ALA A 273 -9.32 11.83 20.12
N LEU A 274 -8.57 11.89 19.00
CA LEU A 274 -8.03 10.74 18.29
C LEU A 274 -6.50 10.63 18.44
N GLU A 275 -5.88 11.49 19.25
CA GLU A 275 -4.45 11.48 19.51
C GLU A 275 -4.04 10.15 20.17
N GLY A 276 -2.99 9.52 19.64
CA GLY A 276 -2.51 8.21 20.11
C GLY A 276 -3.47 7.03 19.85
N MET A 277 -4.63 7.26 19.23
CA MET A 277 -5.58 6.19 18.92
C MET A 277 -5.31 5.58 17.54
N ASN A 278 -5.18 4.26 17.51
CA ASN A 278 -5.11 3.50 16.27
C ASN A 278 -6.52 3.23 15.71
N THR A 279 -6.64 3.23 14.39
CA THR A 279 -7.82 2.67 13.73
C THR A 279 -7.70 1.15 13.72
N ILE A 280 -8.56 0.47 14.48
CA ILE A 280 -8.57 -1.00 14.57
C ILE A 280 -9.79 -1.51 13.81
N LEU A 281 -9.56 -2.29 12.75
CA LEU A 281 -10.60 -3.00 12.03
C LEU A 281 -10.68 -4.41 12.58
N LYS A 282 -11.87 -4.82 13.01
CA LYS A 282 -12.13 -6.19 13.43
C LYS A 282 -12.81 -6.93 12.28
N PRO A 283 -12.35 -8.15 11.92
CA PRO A 283 -13.08 -8.96 10.96
C PRO A 283 -14.50 -9.18 11.49
N ALA A 284 -15.49 -9.15 10.61
CA ALA A 284 -16.87 -9.46 11.00
C ALA A 284 -16.89 -10.86 11.64
N THR A 285 -17.24 -10.92 12.93
CA THR A 285 -17.52 -12.20 13.59
C THR A 285 -18.73 -12.81 12.90
N HIS A 286 -18.50 -13.89 12.14
CA HIS A 286 -19.45 -14.63 11.30
C HIS A 286 -19.75 -14.03 9.91
N LEU A 287 -18.94 -14.38 8.92
CA LEU A 287 -19.52 -14.78 7.63
C LEU A 287 -20.17 -16.16 7.85
N ASN A 288 -21.49 -16.16 8.03
CA ASN A 288 -22.31 -17.32 7.70
C ASN A 288 -22.09 -17.59 6.21
N HIS A 289 -21.10 -18.44 5.88
CA HIS A 289 -20.83 -18.86 4.49
C HIS A 289 -22.04 -19.54 3.82
N ALA A 290 -23.11 -19.82 4.58
CA ALA A 290 -24.36 -20.36 4.08
C ALA A 290 -25.21 -19.37 3.25
N SER A 291 -25.04 -18.05 3.37
CA SER A 291 -25.88 -17.07 2.65
C SER A 291 -25.30 -16.56 1.32
N LEU A 292 -24.10 -17.04 0.92
CA LEU A 292 -23.44 -16.69 -0.34
C LEU A 292 -23.30 -17.89 -1.30
N LEU A 293 -23.79 -19.07 -0.93
CA LEU A 293 -23.88 -20.22 -1.83
C LEU A 293 -25.21 -20.13 -2.58
N PRO A 294 -25.24 -20.20 -3.92
CA PRO A 294 -26.48 -20.40 -4.66
C PRO A 294 -27.12 -21.70 -4.18
N GLU A 295 -28.45 -21.69 -3.97
CA GLU A 295 -29.21 -22.90 -3.66
C GLU A 295 -28.87 -24.00 -4.68
N GLN A 296 -28.26 -25.10 -4.22
CA GLN A 296 -28.10 -26.29 -5.04
C GLN A 296 -29.49 -26.80 -5.41
N LYS A 297 -29.92 -26.55 -6.65
CA LYS A 297 -31.11 -27.17 -7.22
C LYS A 297 -30.92 -28.68 -7.18
N THR A 298 -31.61 -29.33 -6.26
CA THR A 298 -31.70 -30.78 -6.19
C THR A 298 -32.45 -31.27 -7.43
N GLN A 299 -31.71 -31.81 -8.39
CA GLN A 299 -32.29 -32.46 -9.56
C GLN A 299 -32.88 -33.79 -9.08
N LYS A 300 -34.20 -33.82 -8.83
CA LYS A 300 -34.94 -35.06 -8.59
C LYS A 300 -34.79 -35.96 -9.82
N THR A 301 -34.04 -37.04 -9.67
CA THR A 301 -34.09 -38.20 -10.55
C THR A 301 -35.51 -38.79 -10.45
N MET A 302 -36.29 -38.67 -11.52
CA MET A 302 -37.46 -39.52 -11.73
C MET A 302 -36.94 -40.90 -12.11
N THR A 303 -37.15 -41.88 -11.24
CA THR A 303 -37.09 -43.30 -11.59
C THR A 303 -38.39 -43.71 -12.28
N GLU A 304 -38.25 -44.37 -13.43
CA GLU A 304 -39.26 -45.25 -14.05
C GLU A 304 -39.68 -46.39 -13.10
#